data_AF-A0A7Z9K3G5-F1
#
_entry.id   AF-A0A7Z9K3G5-F1
#
_cell.length_a   1.000
_cell.length_b   1.000
_cell.length_c   1.000
_cell.angle_alpha   90.00
_cell.angle_beta   90.00
_cell.angle_gamma   90.00
#
_symmetry.space_group_name_H-M   'P 1'
#
loop_
_entity.id
_entity.type
_entity.pdbx_description
1 polymer ?
#
loop_
_entity_poly.entity_id
_entity_poly.type
_entity_poly.pdbx_seq_one_letter_code
_entity_poly.pdbx_strand_id
1 'polypeptide(L)'
;MQVMIVGGNQMKYVASRYYDYANKLANGFIRNNHTVIRFFDRDIARMSNIFRTRKLGVSGANKKLLQQASSFQPSLILFIHADVIRVETLERLKEILPAAKLAQISIDPLFIPG
;
A
#
# COMPACT_ATOMS: atom_id res chain seq x y z
N MET A 1 2.59 -16.52 -5.75
CA MET A 1 3.33 -15.31 -6.19
C MET A 1 3.53 -14.37 -5.02
N GLN A 2 4.33 -13.31 -5.17
CA GLN A 2 4.56 -12.30 -4.13
C GLN A 2 3.67 -11.08 -4.38
N VAL A 3 2.76 -10.79 -3.46
CA VAL A 3 1.78 -9.71 -3.56
C VAL A 3 2.04 -8.68 -2.47
N MET A 4 2.21 -7.43 -2.85
CA MET A 4 2.31 -6.31 -1.92
C MET A 4 1.05 -5.45 -1.99
N ILE A 5 0.40 -5.24 -0.85
CA ILE A 5 -0.79 -4.38 -0.75
C ILE A 5 -0.40 -3.08 -0.06
N VAL A 6 -0.66 -1.95 -0.72
CA VAL A 6 -0.31 -0.60 -0.28
C VAL A 6 -1.59 0.16 0.08
N GLY A 7 -1.70 0.58 1.34
CA GLY A 7 -2.86 1.29 1.88
C GLY A 7 -3.98 0.36 2.36
N GLY A 8 -5.23 0.83 2.22
CA GLY A 8 -6.48 0.11 2.48
C GLY A 8 -6.85 -0.02 3.96
N ASN A 9 -5.87 -0.06 4.86
CA ASN A 9 -6.09 -0.17 6.29
C ASN A 9 -5.18 0.79 7.07
N GLN A 10 -5.58 1.10 8.30
CA GLN A 10 -4.76 1.89 9.23
C GLN A 10 -4.70 1.20 10.59
N MET A 11 -3.51 1.17 11.19
CA MET A 11 -3.27 0.55 12.50
C MET A 11 -4.11 1.18 13.62
N LYS A 12 -4.47 2.46 13.49
CA LYS A 12 -5.29 3.18 14.49
C LYS A 12 -6.65 2.54 14.76
N TYR A 13 -7.18 1.75 13.83
CA TYR A 13 -8.46 1.08 13.98
C TYR A 13 -8.36 -0.27 14.72
N VAL A 14 -7.15 -0.74 15.01
CA VAL A 14 -6.87 -2.02 15.68
C VAL A 14 -7.68 -3.14 15.02
N ALA A 15 -8.74 -3.64 15.65
CA ALA A 15 -9.62 -4.68 15.11
C ALA A 15 -11.01 -4.16 14.71
N SER A 16 -11.37 -2.90 14.98
CA SER A 16 -12.71 -2.36 14.71
C SER A 16 -13.14 -2.42 13.23
N ARG A 17 -12.17 -2.55 12.31
CA ARG A 17 -12.39 -2.73 10.86
C ARG A 17 -11.99 -4.12 10.38
N TYR A 18 -12.16 -5.16 11.21
CA TYR A 18 -11.83 -6.54 10.84
C TYR A 18 -12.56 -7.02 9.57
N TYR A 19 -13.76 -6.46 9.30
CA TYR A 19 -14.60 -6.78 8.15
C TYR A 19 -14.21 -6.04 6.86
N ASP A 20 -13.21 -5.15 6.92
CA ASP A 20 -12.76 -4.34 5.80
C ASP A 20 -12.29 -5.19 4.61
N TYR A 21 -12.65 -4.76 3.40
CA TYR A 21 -12.39 -5.48 2.17
C TYR A 21 -10.89 -5.68 1.89
N ALA A 22 -10.01 -4.76 2.30
CA ALA A 22 -8.58 -4.93 2.13
C ALA A 22 -8.02 -6.05 3.03
N ASN A 23 -8.62 -6.31 4.20
CA ASN A 23 -8.29 -7.48 5.01
C ASN A 23 -8.79 -8.77 4.34
N LYS A 24 -10.03 -8.78 3.85
CA LYS A 24 -10.60 -9.94 3.14
C LYS A 24 -9.81 -10.29 1.88
N LEU A 25 -9.40 -9.28 1.12
CA LEU A 25 -8.59 -9.45 -0.09
C LEU A 25 -7.22 -10.06 0.21
N ALA A 26 -6.51 -9.53 1.22
CA ALA A 26 -5.23 -10.09 1.66
C ALA A 26 -5.38 -11.57 2.05
N ASN A 27 -6.42 -11.90 2.83
CA ASN A 27 -6.73 -13.28 3.20
C ASN A 27 -7.05 -14.16 1.99
N GLY A 28 -7.72 -13.61 0.97
CA GLY A 28 -7.98 -14.29 -0.28
C GLY A 28 -6.69 -14.67 -1.01
N PHE A 29 -5.76 -13.73 -1.18
CA PHE A 29 -4.44 -14.01 -1.77
C PHE A 29 -3.68 -15.09 -0.98
N ILE A 30 -3.67 -15.01 0.36
CA ILE A 30 -3.00 -15.99 1.22
C ILE A 30 -3.61 -17.40 1.01
N ARG A 31 -4.94 -17.52 1.02
CA ARG A 31 -5.63 -18.80 0.79
C ARG A 31 -5.42 -19.38 -0.61
N ASN A 32 -5.07 -18.53 -1.58
CA ASN A 32 -4.66 -18.94 -2.93
C ASN A 32 -3.14 -19.21 -3.04
N ASN A 33 -2.48 -19.52 -1.93
CA ASN A 33 -1.06 -19.89 -1.88
C ASN A 33 -0.14 -18.79 -2.44
N HIS A 34 -0.43 -17.54 -2.08
CA HIS A 34 0.41 -16.39 -2.39
C HIS A 34 1.05 -15.83 -1.13
N THR A 35 2.29 -15.34 -1.25
CA THR A 35 2.97 -14.62 -0.18
C THR A 35 2.51 -13.18 -0.22
N VAL A 36 1.92 -12.70 0.89
CA VAL A 36 1.33 -11.36 0.95
C VAL A 36 2.01 -10.52 2.01
N ILE A 37 2.40 -9.29 1.65
CA ILE A 37 2.83 -8.28 2.62
C ILE A 37 2.00 -7.02 2.48
N ARG A 38 1.94 -6.24 3.57
CA ARG A 38 1.20 -4.98 3.61
C ARG A 38 2.14 -3.80 3.82
N PHE A 39 1.76 -2.66 3.23
CA PHE A 39 2.41 -1.38 3.41
C PHE A 39 1.37 -0.34 3.84
N PHE A 40 1.40 0.07 5.10
CA PHE A 40 0.45 1.02 5.69
C PHE A 40 0.91 2.47 5.45
N ASP A 41 0.76 2.94 4.23
CA ASP A 41 1.29 4.22 3.74
C ASP A 41 1.06 5.41 4.68
N ARG A 42 -0.18 5.61 5.16
CA ARG A 42 -0.55 6.70 6.08
C ARG A 42 0.12 6.58 7.44
N ASP A 43 0.22 5.37 7.98
CA ASP A 43 0.83 5.16 9.30
C ASP A 43 2.35 5.25 9.22
N ILE A 44 2.94 4.68 8.16
CA ILE A 44 4.36 4.79 7.88
C ILE A 44 4.76 6.24 7.65
N ALA A 45 3.92 7.06 6.99
CA ALA A 45 4.15 8.49 6.87
C ALA A 45 4.24 9.14 8.25
N ARG A 46 3.23 8.93 9.10
CA ARG A 46 3.24 9.47 10.48
C ARG A 46 4.49 9.03 11.25
N MET A 47 4.87 7.75 11.16
CA MET A 47 6.06 7.22 11.83
C MET A 47 7.39 7.70 11.23
N SER A 48 7.38 8.39 10.09
CA SER A 48 8.60 8.86 9.42
C SER A 48 8.97 10.31 9.78
N ASN A 49 8.27 10.93 10.74
CA ASN A 49 8.61 12.25 11.25
C ASN A 49 8.27 12.37 12.75
N ILE A 50 8.97 13.26 13.45
CA ILE A 50 8.84 13.46 14.90
C ILE A 50 7.45 13.97 15.28
N PHE A 51 6.86 14.82 14.45
CA PHE A 51 5.54 15.40 14.69
C PHE A 51 4.38 14.42 14.46
N ARG A 52 4.66 13.19 14.00
CA ARG A 52 3.67 12.16 13.71
C ARG A 52 2.56 12.59 12.75
N THR A 53 2.85 13.56 11.88
CA THR A 53 1.88 14.05 10.91
C THR A 53 2.00 13.29 9.58
N ARG A 54 0.87 13.07 8.91
CA ARG A 54 0.89 12.42 7.59
C ARG A 54 1.62 13.28 6.55
N LYS A 55 1.34 14.59 6.53
CA LYS A 55 1.83 15.52 5.49
C LYS A 55 3.35 15.63 5.49
N LEU A 56 3.99 15.75 6.65
CA LEU A 56 5.45 15.83 6.75
C LEU A 56 6.15 14.49 6.47
N GLY A 57 5.42 13.39 6.61
CA GLY A 57 5.92 12.03 6.45
C GLY A 57 5.90 11.46 5.03
N VAL A 58 5.38 12.19 4.05
CA VAL A 58 5.13 11.68 2.69
C VAL A 58 6.41 11.17 2.04
N SER A 59 7.50 11.94 2.08
CA SER A 59 8.78 11.53 1.50
C SER A 59 9.33 10.25 2.16
N GLY A 60 9.25 10.17 3.49
CA GLY A 60 9.70 8.99 4.24
C GLY A 60 8.90 7.73 3.93
N ALA A 61 7.58 7.85 3.75
CA ALA A 61 6.74 6.72 3.31
C ALA A 61 7.11 6.24 1.90
N ASN A 62 7.29 7.16 0.95
CA ASN A 62 7.66 6.78 -0.42
C ASN A 62 9.04 6.11 -0.49
N LYS A 63 10.03 6.60 0.27
CA LYS A 63 11.35 5.95 0.41
C LYS A 63 11.24 4.54 0.98
N LYS A 64 10.45 4.35 2.03
CA LYS A 64 10.22 3.04 2.65
C LYS A 64 9.44 2.09 1.75
N LEU A 65 8.51 2.59 0.94
CA LEU A 65 7.82 1.78 -0.05
C LEU A 65 8.80 1.20 -1.07
N LEU A 66 9.68 2.03 -1.62
CA LEU A 66 10.74 1.58 -2.53
C LEU A 66 11.67 0.56 -1.86
N GLN A 67 12.08 0.81 -0.62
CA GLN A 67 12.91 -0.12 0.14
C GLN A 67 12.22 -1.49 0.32
N GLN A 68 10.97 -1.49 0.79
CA GLN A 68 10.20 -2.72 0.99
C GLN A 68 9.95 -3.46 -0.32
N ALA A 69 9.65 -2.74 -1.41
CA ALA A 69 9.47 -3.32 -2.73
C ALA A 69 10.77 -3.96 -3.25
N SER A 70 11.91 -3.28 -3.11
CA SER A 70 13.22 -3.82 -3.51
C SER A 70 13.61 -5.06 -2.73
N SER A 71 13.29 -5.14 -1.43
CA SER A 71 13.59 -6.32 -0.61
C SER A 71 12.63 -7.48 -0.88
N PHE A 72 11.35 -7.18 -1.10
CA PHE A 72 10.32 -8.21 -1.25
C PHE A 72 10.17 -8.73 -2.68
N GLN A 73 10.55 -7.94 -3.69
CA GLN A 73 10.43 -8.28 -5.12
C GLN A 73 9.01 -8.74 -5.52
N PRO A 74 7.95 -7.94 -5.24
CA PRO A 74 6.58 -8.33 -5.56
C PRO A 74 6.36 -8.48 -7.07
N SER A 75 5.63 -9.52 -7.47
CA SER A 75 5.10 -9.65 -8.84
C SER A 75 3.84 -8.81 -9.06
N LEU A 76 3.13 -8.46 -7.98
CA LEU A 76 1.92 -7.63 -8.00
C LEU A 76 1.95 -6.63 -6.84
N ILE A 77 1.73 -5.36 -7.16
CA ILE A 77 1.55 -4.26 -6.19
C ILE A 77 0.13 -3.72 -6.33
N LEU A 78 -0.68 -3.89 -5.29
CA LEU A 78 -2.06 -3.43 -5.23
C LEU A 78 -2.19 -2.18 -4.37
N PHE A 79 -2.72 -1.11 -4.95
CA PHE A 79 -2.97 0.15 -4.26
C PHE A 79 -4.44 0.27 -3.85
N ILE A 80 -4.69 0.57 -2.58
CA ILE A 80 -6.02 0.74 -2.01
C ILE A 80 -6.03 2.04 -1.21
N HIS A 81 -6.68 3.10 -1.71
CA HIS A 81 -6.65 4.45 -1.12
C HIS A 81 -5.23 4.91 -0.68
N ALA A 82 -4.22 4.64 -1.52
CA ALA A 82 -2.81 4.89 -1.24
C ALA A 82 -2.43 6.37 -1.49
N ASP A 83 -3.09 7.28 -0.79
CA ASP A 83 -3.04 8.73 -1.01
C ASP A 83 -1.78 9.43 -0.46
N VAL A 84 -0.83 8.67 0.09
CA VAL A 84 0.51 9.17 0.42
C VAL A 84 1.50 8.90 -0.72
N ILE A 85 1.21 7.95 -1.60
CA ILE A 85 2.15 7.50 -2.62
C ILE A 85 2.16 8.49 -3.78
N ARG A 86 3.35 8.94 -4.16
CA ARG A 86 3.51 9.91 -5.25
C ARG A 86 3.75 9.23 -6.58
N VAL A 87 3.44 9.94 -7.67
CA VAL A 87 3.60 9.45 -9.04
C VAL A 87 5.06 9.05 -9.33
N GLU A 88 6.04 9.84 -8.87
CA GLU A 88 7.47 9.55 -9.09
C GLU A 88 7.89 8.24 -8.42
N THR A 89 7.20 7.85 -7.34
CA THR A 89 7.44 6.57 -6.68
C THR A 89 6.87 5.41 -7.48
N LEU A 90 5.74 5.60 -8.15
CA LEU A 90 5.18 4.59 -9.07
C LEU A 90 6.08 4.39 -10.29
N GLU A 91 6.62 5.48 -10.84
CA GLU A 91 7.60 5.44 -11.93
C GLU A 91 8.85 4.67 -11.49
N ARG A 92 9.41 5.03 -10.34
CA ARG A 92 10.58 4.33 -9.80
C ARG A 92 10.31 2.85 -9.54
N LEU A 93 9.13 2.48 -9.04
CA LEU A 93 8.73 1.08 -8.86
C LEU A 93 8.77 0.30 -10.18
N LYS A 94 8.28 0.88 -11.29
CA LYS A 94 8.33 0.25 -12.61
C LYS A 94 9.76 0.07 -13.11
N GLU A 95 10.65 1.00 -12.80
CA GLU A 95 12.07 0.89 -13.17
C GLU A 95 12.78 -0.23 -12.41
N ILE A 96 12.58 -0.32 -11.09
CA ILE A 96 13.27 -1.31 -10.25
C ILE A 96 12.64 -2.71 -10.31
N LEU A 97 11.37 -2.79 -10.71
CA LEU A 97 10.60 -4.03 -10.79
C LEU A 97 9.85 -4.10 -12.14
N PRO A 98 10.55 -4.22 -13.28
CA PRO A 98 9.95 -4.12 -14.62
C PRO A 98 8.91 -5.22 -14.90
N ALA A 99 9.01 -6.37 -14.23
CA ALA A 99 8.04 -7.46 -14.34
C ALA A 99 6.81 -7.28 -13.43
N ALA A 100 6.88 -6.41 -12.41
CA ALA A 100 5.79 -6.24 -11.46
C ALA A 100 4.59 -5.55 -12.10
N LYS A 101 3.40 -6.07 -11.80
CA LYS A 101 2.13 -5.43 -12.19
C LYS A 101 1.70 -4.47 -11.09
N LEU A 102 1.37 -3.23 -11.46
CA LEU A 102 0.78 -2.24 -10.57
C LEU A 102 -0.71 -2.16 -10.88
N ALA A 103 -1.58 -2.29 -9.87
CA ALA A 103 -3.02 -2.13 -10.03
C ALA A 103 -3.62 -1.35 -8.87
N GLN A 104 -4.69 -0.62 -9.13
CA GLN A 104 -5.46 0.10 -8.12
C GLN A 104 -6.83 -0.57 -7.95
N ILE A 105 -7.27 -0.68 -6.71
CA ILE A 105 -8.63 -1.10 -6.37
C ILE A 105 -9.32 0.09 -5.71
N SER A 106 -10.38 0.55 -6.35
CA SER A 106 -11.32 1.53 -5.79
C SER A 106 -12.67 0.86 -5.60
N ILE A 107 -13.29 1.10 -4.45
CA ILE A 107 -14.68 0.73 -4.16
C ILE A 107 -15.57 1.96 -3.98
N ASP A 108 -15.01 3.15 -4.24
CA ASP A 108 -15.76 4.40 -4.15
C ASP A 108 -16.76 4.49 -5.31
N PRO A 109 -17.95 5.06 -5.08
CA PRO A 109 -18.92 5.25 -6.15
C PRO A 109 -18.37 6.21 -7.21
N LEU A 110 -18.40 5.80 -8.48
CA LEU A 110 -17.88 6.59 -9.59
C LEU A 110 -18.63 7.91 -9.83
N PHE A 111 -19.83 8.04 -9.26
CA PHE A 111 -20.69 9.21 -9.41
C PHE A 111 -20.51 10.26 -8.30
N ILE A 112 -19.63 10.02 -7.33
CA ILE A 112 -19.28 11.00 -6.30
C ILE A 112 -17.97 11.70 -6.74
N PRO A 113 -17.92 13.04 -6.81
CA PRO A 113 -16.67 13.75 -7.09
C PRO A 113 -15.60 13.36 -6.05
N GLY A 114 -14.42 12.96 -6.55
CA GLY A 114 -13.27 12.56 -5.73
C GLY A 114 -12.49 13.73 -5.15
#